data_AF-A0AAW6DTG1-F1
#
_entry.id   AF-A0AAW6DTG1-F1
#
_cell.length_a   1.000
_cell.length_b   1.000
_cell.length_c   1.000
_cell.angle_alpha   90.00
_cell.angle_beta   90.00
_cell.angle_gamma   90.00
#
_symmetry.space_group_name_H-M   'P 1'
#
loop_
_entity.id
_entity.type
_entity.pdbx_description
1 polymer ?
#
loop_
_entity_poly.entity_id
_entity_poly.type
_entity_poly.pdbx_seq_one_letter_code
_entity_poly.pdbx_strand_id
1 'polypeptide(L)'
;MKTKLLKHRKVLISLICMFALIILFIIFKKQLGDLILNDDERYIRSCIYKIEEDCDKSISIEDVKYYKYAFIDSDNSTSMVTMTYLDLYLSDNIVAECNGGYEGNNIDDLDYNFYTYYGDPIDLDKYGLLKVGLSGEYVEGTEDASYEICRDITSLKKEKRERYKNCNKQNNFSLWKIKLFS
;
A
#
# COMPACT_ATOMS: atom_id res chain seq x y z
N MET A 1 55.46 4.13 -12.28
CA MET A 1 54.55 2.96 -12.44
C MET A 1 53.85 2.50 -11.16
N LYS A 2 54.51 2.48 -9.97
CA LYS A 2 53.90 1.98 -8.71
C LYS A 2 52.67 2.76 -8.20
N THR A 3 52.63 4.08 -8.38
CA THR A 3 51.54 4.96 -7.92
C THR A 3 50.22 4.78 -8.70
N LYS A 4 50.28 4.52 -10.01
CA LYS A 4 49.10 4.20 -10.83
C LYS A 4 48.45 2.89 -10.36
N LEU A 5 49.25 1.85 -10.11
CA LEU A 5 48.79 0.54 -9.64
C LEU A 5 48.11 0.59 -8.26
N LEU A 6 48.65 1.38 -7.34
CA LEU A 6 48.04 1.64 -6.02
C LEU A 6 46.69 2.38 -6.12
N LYS A 7 46.56 3.32 -7.07
CA LYS A 7 45.31 4.05 -7.31
C LYS A 7 44.21 3.13 -7.85
N HIS A 8 44.54 2.25 -8.80
CA HIS A 8 43.58 1.27 -9.32
C HIS A 8 43.14 0.24 -8.28
N ARG A 9 44.04 -0.19 -7.37
CA ARG A 9 43.69 -1.10 -6.27
C ARG A 9 42.71 -0.47 -5.27
N LYS A 10 42.89 0.81 -4.92
CA LYS A 10 41.96 1.53 -4.04
C LYS A 10 40.57 1.68 -4.66
N VAL A 11 40.51 1.98 -5.97
CA VAL A 11 39.24 2.08 -6.71
C VAL A 11 38.52 0.73 -6.75
N LEU A 12 39.25 -0.37 -6.98
CA LEU A 12 38.67 -1.71 -6.99
C LEU A 12 38.07 -2.09 -5.63
N ILE A 13 38.78 -1.81 -4.52
CA ILE A 13 38.28 -2.04 -3.16
C ILE A 13 37.01 -1.21 -2.90
N SER A 14 37.01 0.08 -3.29
CA SER A 14 35.85 0.95 -3.16
C SER A 14 34.63 0.41 -3.92
N LEU A 15 34.82 -0.11 -5.13
CA LEU A 15 33.75 -0.73 -5.92
C LEU A 15 33.21 -1.97 -5.21
N ILE A 16 34.07 -2.87 -4.74
CA ILE A 16 33.66 -4.08 -4.02
C ILE A 16 32.86 -3.72 -2.77
N CYS A 17 33.31 -2.73 -1.98
CA CYS A 17 32.58 -2.25 -0.81
C CYS A 17 31.21 -1.67 -1.18
N MET A 18 31.13 -0.88 -2.27
CA MET A 18 29.86 -0.33 -2.74
C MET A 18 28.89 -1.44 -3.16
N PHE A 19 29.35 -2.44 -3.91
CA PHE A 19 28.53 -3.59 -4.28
C PHE A 19 28.08 -4.39 -3.05
N ALA A 20 28.95 -4.61 -2.08
CA ALA A 20 28.58 -5.29 -0.83
C ALA A 20 27.49 -4.52 -0.08
N LEU A 21 27.57 -3.19 -0.02
CA LEU A 21 26.54 -2.34 0.59
C LEU A 21 25.20 -2.41 -0.16
N ILE A 22 25.22 -2.41 -1.49
CA ILE A 22 24.00 -2.56 -2.31
C ILE A 22 23.35 -3.92 -2.05
N ILE A 23 24.14 -5.00 -2.01
CA ILE A 23 23.63 -6.35 -1.75
C ILE A 23 23.04 -6.42 -0.33
N LEU A 24 23.75 -5.89 0.68
CA LEU A 24 23.24 -5.80 2.05
C LEU A 24 21.93 -5.00 2.11
N PHE A 25 21.86 -3.87 1.42
CA PHE A 25 20.63 -3.08 1.33
C PHE A 25 19.48 -3.90 0.74
N ILE A 26 19.70 -4.66 -0.33
CA ILE A 26 18.67 -5.51 -0.95
C ILE A 26 18.21 -6.61 0.02
N ILE A 27 19.13 -7.27 0.71
CA ILE A 27 18.82 -8.35 1.67
C ILE A 27 18.01 -7.82 2.84
N PHE A 28 18.40 -6.66 3.40
CA PHE A 28 17.77 -6.07 4.57
C PHE A 28 16.65 -5.07 4.24
N LYS A 29 16.32 -4.89 2.96
CA LYS A 29 15.39 -3.88 2.45
C LYS A 29 14.06 -3.88 3.20
N LYS A 30 13.47 -5.06 3.40
CA LYS A 30 12.18 -5.23 4.07
C LYS A 30 12.22 -4.73 5.53
N GLN A 31 13.22 -5.20 6.30
CA GLN A 31 13.43 -4.83 7.70
C GLN A 31 13.78 -3.35 7.86
N LEU A 32 14.57 -2.79 6.95
CA LEU A 32 14.87 -1.37 6.92
C LEU A 32 13.60 -0.54 6.65
N GLY A 33 12.70 -1.03 5.81
CA GLY A 33 11.41 -0.40 5.57
C GLY A 33 10.56 -0.30 6.84
N ASP A 34 10.54 -1.32 7.70
CA ASP A 34 9.79 -1.29 8.96
C ASP A 34 10.34 -0.22 9.94
N LEU A 35 11.64 0.06 9.87
CA LEU A 35 12.31 1.06 10.70
C LEU A 35 12.20 2.49 10.14
N ILE A 36 12.22 2.64 8.82
CA ILE A 36 12.34 3.94 8.14
C ILE A 36 10.98 4.52 7.74
N LEU A 37 10.03 3.67 7.36
CA LEU A 37 8.70 4.11 6.96
C LEU A 37 7.88 4.49 8.19
N ASN A 38 7.20 5.62 8.12
CA ASN A 38 6.18 5.95 9.12
C ASN A 38 4.96 5.02 9.00
N ASP A 39 4.09 5.05 9.98
CA ASP A 39 2.92 4.17 10.09
C ASP A 39 2.06 4.20 8.81
N ASP A 40 1.80 5.39 8.29
CA ASP A 40 1.04 5.59 7.05
C ASP A 40 1.74 5.00 5.82
N GLU A 41 3.05 5.21 5.71
CA GLU A 41 3.87 4.64 4.64
C GLU A 41 3.94 3.11 4.73
N ARG A 42 3.98 2.53 5.95
CA ARG A 42 3.93 1.08 6.16
C ARG A 42 2.58 0.50 5.75
N TYR A 43 1.48 1.14 6.13
CA TYR A 43 0.13 0.72 5.72
C TYR A 43 -0.05 0.78 4.21
N ILE A 44 0.34 1.90 3.56
CA ILE A 44 0.28 2.03 2.10
C ILE A 44 1.13 0.94 1.43
N ARG A 45 2.36 0.70 1.91
CA ARG A 45 3.23 -0.36 1.38
C ARG A 45 2.58 -1.74 1.50
N SER A 46 1.97 -2.05 2.65
CA SER A 46 1.28 -3.32 2.88
C SER A 46 0.15 -3.53 1.86
N CYS A 47 -0.66 -2.49 1.65
CA CYS A 47 -1.73 -2.51 0.66
C CYS A 47 -1.21 -2.74 -0.76
N ILE A 48 -0.10 -2.09 -1.13
CA ILE A 48 0.55 -2.28 -2.43
C ILE A 48 1.01 -3.72 -2.61
N TYR A 49 1.71 -4.28 -1.62
CA TYR A 49 2.15 -5.68 -1.68
C TYR A 49 0.99 -6.64 -1.84
N LYS A 50 -0.13 -6.37 -1.16
CA LYS A 50 -1.31 -7.22 -1.28
C LYS A 50 -1.89 -7.18 -2.70
N ILE A 51 -1.97 -5.99 -3.29
CA ILE A 51 -2.46 -5.84 -4.67
C ILE A 51 -1.49 -6.48 -5.67
N GLU A 52 -0.17 -6.38 -5.46
CA GLU A 52 0.83 -7.03 -6.31
C GLU A 52 0.73 -8.57 -6.25
N GLU A 53 0.47 -9.12 -5.06
CA GLU A 53 0.17 -10.54 -4.87
C GLU A 53 -1.09 -10.95 -5.65
N ASP A 54 -2.17 -10.18 -5.50
CA ASP A 54 -3.44 -10.43 -6.19
C ASP A 54 -3.31 -10.35 -7.72
N CYS A 55 -2.50 -9.40 -8.22
CA CYS A 55 -2.21 -9.24 -9.64
C CYS A 55 -1.19 -10.26 -10.19
N ASP A 56 -0.47 -10.97 -9.32
CA ASP A 56 0.71 -11.80 -9.66
C ASP A 56 1.77 -11.05 -10.49
N LYS A 57 1.93 -9.75 -10.21
CA LYS A 57 2.91 -8.86 -10.87
C LYS A 57 3.10 -7.57 -10.10
N SER A 58 4.25 -6.95 -10.28
CA SER A 58 4.48 -5.59 -9.79
C SER A 58 3.54 -4.58 -10.46
N ILE A 59 3.06 -3.62 -9.69
CA ILE A 59 2.11 -2.60 -10.16
C ILE A 59 2.76 -1.23 -10.21
N SER A 60 2.46 -0.47 -11.26
CA SER A 60 2.75 0.96 -11.28
C SER A 60 1.61 1.71 -10.61
N ILE A 61 1.93 2.55 -9.63
CA ILE A 61 0.97 3.40 -8.94
C ILE A 61 1.15 4.81 -9.48
N GLU A 62 0.10 5.33 -10.10
CA GLU A 62 0.04 6.65 -10.72
C GLU A 62 -0.28 7.74 -9.70
N ASP A 63 -1.26 7.49 -8.84
CA ASP A 63 -1.69 8.42 -7.79
C ASP A 63 -2.12 7.67 -6.52
N VAL A 64 -2.00 8.35 -5.39
CA VAL A 64 -2.42 7.85 -4.08
C VAL A 64 -3.24 8.91 -3.36
N LYS A 65 -4.46 8.54 -2.97
CA LYS A 65 -5.29 9.38 -2.11
C LYS A 65 -5.56 8.65 -0.82
N TYR A 66 -5.14 9.26 0.27
CA TYR A 66 -5.21 8.63 1.58
C TYR A 66 -5.91 9.55 2.57
N TYR A 67 -6.87 9.00 3.30
CA TYR A 67 -7.71 9.72 4.23
C TYR A 67 -7.84 8.96 5.53
N LYS A 68 -7.97 9.71 6.63
CA LYS A 68 -8.30 9.16 7.95
C LYS A 68 -9.50 9.85 8.55
N TYR A 69 -10.31 9.08 9.27
CA TYR A 69 -11.41 9.59 10.06
C TYR A 69 -11.40 8.87 11.41
N ALA A 70 -11.36 9.64 12.50
CA ALA A 70 -11.37 9.09 13.85
C ALA A 70 -12.67 9.49 14.55
N PHE A 71 -13.30 8.54 15.22
CA PHE A 71 -14.54 8.75 15.96
C PHE A 71 -14.58 7.85 17.21
N ILE A 72 -15.46 8.20 18.14
CA ILE A 72 -15.75 7.37 19.32
C ILE A 72 -16.99 6.56 18.96
N ASP A 73 -16.92 5.23 19.08
CA ASP A 73 -18.06 4.38 18.81
C ASP A 73 -19.14 4.57 19.90
N SER A 74 -20.37 4.82 19.46
CA SER A 74 -21.47 5.22 20.35
C SER A 74 -21.99 4.09 21.23
N ASP A 75 -21.65 2.83 20.94
CA ASP A 75 -22.16 1.63 21.60
C ASP A 75 -21.37 1.22 22.87
N ASN A 76 -20.96 2.22 23.67
CA ASN A 76 -20.18 2.12 24.92
C ASN A 76 -18.65 1.93 24.81
N SER A 77 -18.03 2.24 23.67
CA SER A 77 -16.57 2.24 23.62
C SER A 77 -16.03 3.59 24.15
N THR A 78 -15.04 3.54 25.04
CA THR A 78 -14.17 4.71 25.32
C THR A 78 -13.01 4.80 24.35
N SER A 79 -12.87 3.80 23.47
CA SER A 79 -11.78 3.70 22.51
C SER A 79 -12.06 4.57 21.29
N MET A 80 -11.05 5.34 20.89
CA MET A 80 -11.07 6.04 19.62
C MET A 80 -10.85 5.00 18.52
N VAL A 81 -11.79 4.92 17.59
CA VAL A 81 -11.69 4.10 16.39
C VAL A 81 -11.15 4.99 15.28
N THR A 82 -10.11 4.52 14.58
CA THR A 82 -9.58 5.19 13.39
C THR A 82 -9.90 4.37 12.14
N MET A 83 -10.57 5.01 11.19
CA MET A 83 -10.82 4.50 9.86
C MET A 83 -9.81 5.06 8.87
N THR A 84 -9.28 4.20 8.03
CA THR A 84 -8.40 4.54 6.92
C THR A 84 -9.12 4.30 5.61
N TYR A 85 -8.97 5.23 4.67
CA TYR A 85 -9.45 5.07 3.29
C TYR A 85 -8.31 5.40 2.33
N LEU A 86 -7.83 4.39 1.61
CA LEU A 86 -6.71 4.50 0.70
C LEU A 86 -7.13 4.11 -0.71
N ASP A 87 -7.04 5.06 -1.64
CA ASP A 87 -7.19 4.82 -3.07
C ASP A 87 -5.81 4.76 -3.73
N LEU A 88 -5.52 3.64 -4.37
CA LEU A 88 -4.35 3.42 -5.22
C LEU A 88 -4.80 3.38 -6.68
N TYR A 89 -4.42 4.39 -7.46
CA TYR A 89 -4.74 4.49 -8.88
C TYR A 89 -3.68 3.72 -9.67
N LEU A 90 -4.08 2.59 -10.27
CA LEU A 90 -3.22 1.75 -11.09
C LEU A 90 -3.21 2.19 -12.56
N SER A 91 -4.29 2.85 -12.97
CA SER A 91 -4.46 3.55 -14.26
C SER A 91 -5.66 4.50 -14.14
N ASP A 92 -5.94 5.28 -15.19
CA ASP A 92 -7.16 6.11 -15.29
C ASP A 92 -8.48 5.32 -15.07
N ASN A 93 -8.46 4.01 -15.38
CA ASN A 93 -9.62 3.11 -15.39
C ASN A 93 -9.55 2.01 -14.33
N ILE A 94 -8.55 2.01 -13.45
CA ILE A 94 -8.45 1.01 -12.38
C ILE A 94 -8.03 1.67 -11.07
N VAL A 95 -8.84 1.48 -10.04
CA VAL A 95 -8.57 1.92 -8.67
C VAL A 95 -8.65 0.72 -7.74
N ALA A 96 -7.62 0.51 -6.94
CA ALA A 96 -7.68 -0.38 -5.79
C ALA A 96 -7.93 0.47 -4.53
N GLU A 97 -9.02 0.19 -3.82
CA GLU A 97 -9.33 0.80 -2.54
C GLU A 97 -8.94 -0.17 -1.42
N CYS A 98 -8.25 0.35 -0.41
CA CYS A 98 -7.87 -0.36 0.79
C CYS A 98 -8.44 0.41 1.99
N ASN A 99 -9.36 -0.20 2.72
CA ASN A 99 -10.07 0.43 3.82
C ASN A 99 -9.85 -0.36 5.10
N GLY A 100 -9.20 0.25 6.07
CA GLY A 100 -8.89 -0.38 7.36
C GLY A 100 -9.62 0.30 8.52
N GLY A 101 -9.80 -0.46 9.58
CA GLY A 101 -10.24 0.04 10.88
C GLY A 101 -9.30 -0.47 11.97
N TYR A 102 -8.96 0.38 12.93
CA TYR A 102 -8.23 -0.02 14.13
C TYR A 102 -8.66 0.79 15.34
N GLU A 103 -8.73 0.13 16.50
CA GLU A 103 -8.83 0.80 17.79
C GLU A 103 -7.45 1.24 18.32
N GLY A 104 -7.39 2.48 18.83
CA GLY A 104 -6.17 3.03 19.41
C GLY A 104 -5.30 3.80 18.41
N ASN A 105 -3.98 3.74 18.57
CA ASN A 105 -3.03 4.63 17.88
C ASN A 105 -2.11 3.91 16.88
N ASN A 106 -2.16 2.60 16.79
CA ASN A 106 -1.23 1.82 16.00
C ASN A 106 -1.92 1.23 14.77
N ILE A 107 -1.49 1.65 13.58
CA ILE A 107 -2.05 1.15 12.32
C ILE A 107 -1.66 -0.28 12.01
N ASP A 108 -0.67 -0.84 12.71
CA ASP A 108 -0.28 -2.24 12.55
C ASP A 108 -1.27 -3.19 13.27
N ASP A 109 -2.16 -2.66 14.12
CA ASP A 109 -3.19 -3.40 14.87
C ASP A 109 -4.57 -3.24 14.20
N LEU A 110 -4.66 -3.52 12.89
CA LEU A 110 -5.93 -3.45 12.15
C LEU A 110 -6.92 -4.51 12.64
N ASP A 111 -8.10 -4.07 13.08
CA ASP A 111 -9.23 -4.94 13.39
C ASP A 111 -9.81 -5.56 12.10
N TYR A 112 -9.73 -4.82 11.00
CA TYR A 112 -10.10 -5.30 9.67
C TYR A 112 -9.41 -4.50 8.57
N ASN A 113 -9.34 -5.09 7.37
CA ASN A 113 -8.87 -4.40 6.16
C ASN A 113 -9.58 -4.94 4.92
N PHE A 114 -10.36 -4.10 4.24
CA PHE A 114 -11.12 -4.44 3.05
C PHE A 114 -10.39 -4.00 1.78
N TYR A 115 -10.43 -4.82 0.74
CA TYR A 115 -9.85 -4.53 -0.56
C TYR A 115 -10.93 -4.50 -1.62
N THR A 116 -11.10 -3.37 -2.31
CA THR A 116 -12.10 -3.24 -3.37
C THR A 116 -11.45 -2.81 -4.68
N TYR A 117 -11.72 -3.55 -5.74
CA TYR A 117 -11.19 -3.27 -7.06
C TYR A 117 -12.26 -2.65 -7.95
N TYR A 118 -11.97 -1.45 -8.43
CA TYR A 118 -12.84 -0.70 -9.33
C TYR A 118 -12.25 -0.64 -10.72
N GLY A 119 -13.06 -0.94 -11.73
CA GLY A 119 -12.65 -0.86 -13.13
C GLY A 119 -13.59 -1.59 -14.06
N ASP A 120 -13.43 -1.37 -15.36
CA ASP A 120 -14.11 -2.19 -16.36
C ASP A 120 -13.63 -3.66 -16.25
N PRO A 121 -14.52 -4.66 -16.38
CA PRO A 121 -14.11 -6.07 -16.28
C PRO A 121 -12.95 -6.45 -17.21
N ILE A 122 -12.91 -5.93 -18.43
CA ILE A 122 -11.83 -6.23 -19.38
C ILE A 122 -10.49 -5.71 -18.84
N ASP A 123 -10.48 -4.52 -18.25
CA ASP A 123 -9.26 -3.93 -17.70
C ASP A 123 -8.84 -4.61 -16.39
N LEU A 124 -9.79 -4.97 -15.52
CA LEU A 124 -9.52 -5.77 -14.32
C LEU A 124 -8.96 -7.16 -14.67
N ASP A 125 -9.44 -7.81 -15.74
CA ASP A 125 -8.95 -9.11 -16.20
C ASP A 125 -7.49 -9.04 -16.69
N LYS A 126 -7.12 -7.98 -17.42
CA LYS A 126 -5.73 -7.72 -17.83
C LYS A 126 -4.77 -7.57 -16.64
N TYR A 127 -5.30 -7.13 -15.50
CA TYR A 127 -4.55 -7.05 -14.25
C TYR A 127 -4.63 -8.34 -13.42
N GLY A 128 -5.41 -9.33 -13.85
CA GLY A 128 -5.63 -10.57 -13.11
C GLY A 128 -6.51 -10.38 -11.87
N LEU A 129 -7.23 -9.25 -11.75
CA LEU A 129 -8.01 -8.90 -10.56
C LEU A 129 -9.42 -9.50 -10.57
N LEU A 130 -9.97 -9.85 -11.73
CA LEU A 130 -11.29 -10.49 -11.82
C LEU A 130 -11.33 -11.84 -11.09
N LYS A 131 -10.24 -12.61 -11.11
CA LYS A 131 -10.16 -13.92 -10.46
C LYS A 131 -10.30 -13.80 -8.93
N VAL A 132 -9.85 -12.68 -8.35
CA VAL A 132 -9.79 -12.44 -6.90
C VAL A 132 -11.17 -12.20 -6.32
N GLY A 133 -11.98 -11.34 -6.96
CA GLY A 133 -13.36 -11.10 -6.51
C GLY A 133 -14.35 -12.21 -6.86
N LEU A 134 -13.97 -13.17 -7.70
CA LEU A 134 -14.75 -14.40 -7.93
C LEU A 134 -14.38 -15.53 -6.96
N SER A 135 -13.19 -15.49 -6.35
CA SER A 135 -12.75 -16.39 -5.29
C SER A 135 -13.06 -15.89 -3.88
N GLY A 136 -13.33 -14.60 -3.71
CA GLY A 136 -13.73 -14.00 -2.43
C GLY A 136 -15.16 -14.39 -2.08
N GLU A 137 -15.33 -15.51 -1.38
CA GLU A 137 -16.58 -15.74 -0.64
C GLU A 137 -16.76 -14.57 0.34
N TYR A 138 -17.91 -13.89 0.29
CA TYR A 138 -18.35 -13.08 1.42
C TYR A 138 -18.68 -14.05 2.55
N VAL A 139 -17.69 -14.37 3.38
CA VAL A 139 -17.90 -15.18 4.58
C VAL A 139 -18.18 -14.21 5.71
N GLU A 140 -19.46 -14.02 6.00
CA GLU A 140 -19.92 -13.33 7.19
C GLU A 140 -19.34 -14.06 8.42
N GLY A 141 -18.37 -13.42 9.10
CA GLY A 141 -17.74 -13.96 10.32
C GLY A 141 -16.30 -14.49 10.20
N THR A 142 -15.55 -14.21 9.14
CA THR A 142 -14.08 -14.41 9.13
C THR A 142 -13.35 -13.07 9.16
N GLU A 143 -12.44 -12.90 10.11
CA GLU A 143 -11.66 -11.68 10.40
C GLU A 143 -10.68 -11.25 9.28
N ASP A 144 -10.56 -12.00 8.19
CA ASP A 144 -9.56 -11.78 7.15
C ASP A 144 -10.18 -11.26 5.84
N ALA A 145 -9.80 -10.03 5.46
CA ALA A 145 -9.95 -9.33 4.17
C ALA A 145 -11.08 -9.78 3.22
N SER A 146 -12.16 -9.00 3.15
CA SER A 146 -13.22 -9.17 2.15
C SER A 146 -12.89 -8.42 0.85
N TYR A 147 -13.17 -9.06 -0.29
CA TYR A 147 -12.95 -8.48 -1.62
C TYR A 147 -14.27 -8.12 -2.30
N GLU A 148 -14.32 -6.94 -2.90
CA GLU A 148 -15.44 -6.51 -3.75
C GLU A 148 -14.95 -6.03 -5.11
N ILE A 149 -15.69 -6.35 -6.18
CA ILE A 149 -15.46 -5.80 -7.53
C ILE A 149 -16.62 -4.89 -7.89
N CYS A 150 -16.34 -3.62 -8.14
CA CYS A 150 -17.33 -2.64 -8.59
C CYS A 150 -16.96 -2.08 -9.96
N ARG A 151 -17.90 -2.17 -10.91
CA ARG A 151 -17.64 -1.99 -12.35
C ARG A 151 -17.83 -0.55 -12.85
N ASP A 152 -18.19 0.41 -11.98
CA ASP A 152 -18.44 1.80 -12.37
C ASP A 152 -17.59 2.81 -11.60
N ILE A 153 -16.46 3.20 -12.20
CA ILE A 153 -15.54 4.22 -11.67
C ILE A 153 -16.15 5.63 -11.65
N THR A 154 -17.09 5.93 -12.55
CA THR A 154 -17.66 7.29 -12.64
C THR A 154 -18.57 7.56 -11.45
N SER A 155 -19.42 6.60 -11.12
CA SER A 155 -20.26 6.66 -9.91
C SER A 155 -19.41 6.67 -8.63
N LEU A 156 -18.31 5.90 -8.60
CA LEU A 156 -17.38 5.88 -7.48
C LEU A 156 -16.78 7.25 -7.16
N LYS A 157 -16.29 7.97 -8.19
CA LYS A 157 -15.67 9.30 -8.00
C LYS A 157 -16.63 10.30 -7.35
N LYS A 158 -17.94 10.14 -7.59
CA LYS A 158 -18.99 10.98 -6.98
C LYS A 158 -19.28 10.55 -5.54
N GLU A 159 -19.42 9.25 -5.30
CA GLU A 159 -19.68 8.70 -3.96
C GLU A 159 -18.54 9.01 -2.98
N LYS A 160 -17.29 8.81 -3.42
CA LYS A 160 -16.09 9.07 -2.60
C LYS A 160 -15.97 10.53 -2.16
N ARG A 161 -16.44 11.49 -2.97
CA ARG A 161 -16.43 12.92 -2.59
C ARG A 161 -17.29 13.19 -1.36
N GLU A 162 -18.46 12.54 -1.26
CA GLU A 162 -19.32 12.69 -0.08
C GLU A 162 -18.78 11.86 1.09
N ARG A 163 -18.35 10.62 0.84
CA ARG A 163 -17.78 9.72 1.87
C ARG A 163 -16.57 10.36 2.57
N TYR A 164 -15.66 10.97 1.81
CA TYR A 164 -14.43 11.55 2.36
C TYR A 164 -14.55 13.02 2.77
N LYS A 165 -15.74 13.62 2.66
CA LYS A 165 -15.94 15.06 2.93
C LYS A 165 -15.54 15.47 4.35
N ASN A 166 -15.74 14.57 5.32
CA ASN A 166 -15.40 14.79 6.73
C ASN A 166 -14.09 14.09 7.13
N CYS A 167 -13.37 13.49 6.18
CA CYS A 167 -12.12 12.81 6.46
C CYS A 167 -10.93 13.77 6.33
N ASN A 168 -9.92 13.55 7.17
CA ASN A 168 -8.65 14.26 7.08
C ASN A 168 -7.80 13.63 5.98
N LYS A 169 -7.54 14.38 4.91
CA LYS A 169 -6.59 13.94 3.87
C LYS A 169 -5.18 13.87 4.45
N GLN A 170 -4.58 12.70 4.36
CA GLN A 170 -3.19 12.49 4.73
C GLN A 170 -2.30 12.85 3.55
N ASN A 171 -1.28 13.68 3.80
CA ASN A 171 -0.27 14.02 2.79
C ASN A 171 1.16 13.81 3.32
N ASN A 172 1.31 13.31 4.54
CA ASN A 172 2.61 13.11 5.20
C ASN A 172 3.18 11.71 4.90
N PHE A 173 3.21 11.32 3.63
CA PHE A 173 3.81 10.08 3.17
C PHE A 173 4.64 10.35 1.91
N SER A 174 5.63 9.50 1.66
CA SER A 174 6.50 9.58 0.51
C SER A 174 6.41 8.35 -0.37
N LEU A 175 5.85 8.53 -1.58
CA LEU A 175 5.80 7.46 -2.58
C LEU A 175 7.19 6.98 -3.00
N TRP A 176 8.21 7.84 -3.00
CA TRP A 176 9.57 7.40 -3.34
C TRP A 176 10.15 6.51 -2.22
N LYS A 177 9.85 6.81 -0.94
CA LYS A 177 10.29 5.94 0.16
C LYS A 177 9.58 4.61 0.08
N ILE A 178 8.26 4.62 -0.09
CA ILE A 178 7.46 3.41 -0.26
C ILE A 178 8.04 2.56 -1.38
N LYS A 179 8.23 3.11 -2.59
CA LYS A 179 8.85 2.40 -3.73
C LYS A 179 10.28 1.91 -3.46
N LEU A 180 11.06 2.66 -2.69
CA LEU A 180 12.42 2.25 -2.30
C LEU A 180 12.42 1.05 -1.35
N PHE A 181 11.36 0.83 -0.58
CA PHE A 181 11.22 -0.24 0.40
C PHE A 181 10.14 -1.28 0.06
N SER A 182 9.46 -1.13 -1.08
CA SER A 182 8.60 -2.11 -1.76
C SER A 182 9.45 -3.12 -2.52
#